data_AF-A0A286B2P8-F1
#
_entry.id   AF-A0A286B2P8-F1
#
_cell.length_a   1.000
_cell.length_b   1.000
_cell.length_c   1.000
_cell.angle_alpha   90.00
_cell.angle_beta   90.00
_cell.angle_gamma   90.00
#
_symmetry.space_group_name_H-M   'P 1'
#
loop_
_entity.id
_entity.type
_entity.pdbx_description
1 polymer ?
#
loop_
_entity_poly.entity_id
_entity_poly.type
_entity_poly.pdbx_seq_one_letter_code
_entity_poly.pdbx_strand_id
1 'polypeptide(L)'
;MRREVVIHVVHRCADTPREESATNQKASGRNHMLVEVDKHGMISHARVRHARSPQIERGKRTGAITGIVVHQTDADTLASSLNSYKNPKANGAHFLIDKDGTIYQTAAIYQRTNHVGPLKARCLATARCEPRDFAKVGVEGMHQIEMRKPPGERYPGNMEAIGIEIVGRARLPAGFRAAGKEAELTLDELRGRRGIYDEPTAAQNQSLSWLVSVLRESIRIDSEEVFRHPLVSRKNPTEAQGANWKMQVPTP
;
A
#
# COMPACT_ATOMS: atom_id res chain seq x y z
N MET A 1 -73.24 52.96 -24.57
CA MET A 1 -73.28 53.25 -26.02
C MET A 1 -72.23 52.38 -26.70
N ARG A 2 -72.67 51.59 -27.70
CA ARG A 2 -71.92 50.76 -28.68
C ARG A 2 -71.08 49.60 -28.10
N ARG A 3 -71.53 48.32 -28.17
CA ARG A 3 -71.58 47.36 -29.32
C ARG A 3 -70.16 46.99 -29.79
N GLU A 4 -69.74 45.76 -30.06
CA GLU A 4 -70.37 44.48 -30.49
C GLU A 4 -69.27 43.37 -30.34
N VAL A 5 -69.58 42.15 -29.86
CA VAL A 5 -69.82 40.88 -30.61
C VAL A 5 -68.55 40.26 -31.26
N VAL A 6 -67.97 39.20 -30.66
CA VAL A 6 -68.06 37.74 -30.93
C VAL A 6 -67.36 37.24 -32.23
N ILE A 7 -66.52 36.19 -32.12
CA ILE A 7 -66.57 34.88 -32.83
C ILE A 7 -65.16 34.28 -33.09
N HIS A 8 -65.08 32.96 -32.84
CA HIS A 8 -64.02 31.96 -33.03
C HIS A 8 -63.18 32.06 -34.30
N VAL A 9 -61.95 31.50 -34.28
CA VAL A 9 -61.54 30.35 -35.12
C VAL A 9 -60.30 29.67 -34.51
N VAL A 10 -60.35 28.33 -34.51
CA VAL A 10 -59.32 27.34 -34.12
C VAL A 10 -58.18 27.33 -35.14
N HIS A 11 -56.90 27.24 -34.72
CA HIS A 11 -55.83 26.65 -35.53
C HIS A 11 -54.81 25.92 -34.64
N ARG A 12 -54.53 24.66 -35.01
CA ARG A 12 -53.48 23.78 -34.44
C ARG A 12 -52.09 24.26 -34.86
N CYS A 13 -51.08 23.97 -34.05
CA CYS A 13 -49.71 23.58 -34.44
C CYS A 13 -49.02 23.02 -33.17
N ALA A 14 -48.90 21.71 -33.02
CA ALA A 14 -47.77 20.87 -33.48
C ALA A 14 -46.60 20.89 -32.48
N ASP A 15 -46.54 19.84 -31.66
CA ASP A 15 -45.40 19.46 -30.82
C ASP A 15 -44.16 19.16 -31.68
N THR A 16 -43.00 19.68 -31.27
CA THR A 16 -41.69 19.04 -31.52
C THR A 16 -40.67 19.47 -30.45
N PRO A 17 -39.75 18.58 -30.03
CA PRO A 17 -38.98 18.71 -28.79
C PRO A 17 -37.66 19.46 -28.98
N ARG A 18 -37.14 20.03 -27.87
CA ARG A 18 -35.80 20.62 -27.76
C ARG A 18 -34.72 19.58 -28.04
N GLU A 19 -33.80 19.88 -28.97
CA GLU A 19 -32.50 19.23 -29.09
C GLU A 19 -31.61 19.62 -27.90
N GLU A 20 -31.31 18.65 -27.03
CA GLU A 20 -30.13 18.70 -26.17
C GLU A 20 -28.92 18.16 -26.94
N SER A 21 -27.88 18.97 -27.08
CA SER A 21 -26.62 18.57 -27.69
C SER A 21 -25.93 17.50 -26.84
N ALA A 22 -25.87 16.28 -27.34
CA ALA A 22 -25.07 15.22 -26.74
C ALA A 22 -23.58 15.49 -26.96
N THR A 23 -22.88 16.00 -25.94
CA THR A 23 -21.42 15.91 -25.88
C THR A 23 -21.02 14.45 -25.65
N ASN A 24 -20.51 13.83 -26.71
CA ASN A 24 -19.95 12.48 -26.71
C ASN A 24 -18.64 12.46 -25.91
N GLN A 25 -18.73 12.26 -24.59
CA GLN A 25 -17.58 11.82 -23.80
C GLN A 25 -17.38 10.32 -24.04
N LYS A 26 -16.42 9.99 -24.91
CA LYS A 26 -15.82 8.65 -24.93
C LYS A 26 -15.32 8.34 -23.52
N ALA A 27 -16.06 7.51 -22.80
CA ALA A 27 -15.54 6.83 -21.63
C ALA A 27 -14.35 6.00 -22.10
N SER A 28 -13.13 6.46 -21.79
CA SER A 28 -11.94 5.63 -21.82
C SER A 28 -12.15 4.55 -20.76
N GLY A 29 -12.79 3.45 -21.13
CA GLY A 29 -13.04 2.30 -20.27
C GLY A 29 -11.73 1.70 -19.81
N ARG A 30 -11.20 2.18 -18.67
CA ARG A 30 -10.21 1.43 -17.92
C ARG A 30 -10.92 0.19 -17.43
N ASN A 31 -10.50 -0.96 -17.92
CA ASN A 31 -10.93 -2.25 -17.40
C ASN A 31 -10.44 -2.32 -15.96
N HIS A 32 -11.34 -2.13 -14.99
CA HIS A 32 -10.98 -2.15 -13.57
C HIS A 32 -10.61 -3.59 -13.18
N MET A 33 -9.37 -3.79 -12.74
CA MET A 33 -8.86 -5.09 -12.31
C MET A 33 -9.26 -5.32 -10.84
N LEU A 34 -10.48 -5.79 -10.63
CA LEU A 34 -10.98 -6.13 -9.31
C LEU A 34 -10.64 -7.57 -8.94
N VAL A 35 -10.27 -7.77 -7.69
CA VAL A 35 -10.19 -9.09 -7.03
C VAL A 35 -11.28 -9.24 -5.98
N GLU A 36 -11.82 -10.45 -5.87
CA GLU A 36 -12.73 -10.84 -4.80
C GLU A 36 -11.95 -11.10 -3.50
N VAL A 37 -12.46 -10.56 -2.39
CA VAL A 37 -11.95 -10.85 -1.05
C VAL A 37 -13.02 -11.62 -0.30
N ASP A 38 -12.68 -12.83 0.16
CA ASP A 38 -13.62 -13.66 0.88
C ASP A 38 -13.91 -13.15 2.30
N LYS A 39 -14.84 -13.83 3.00
CA LYS A 39 -15.21 -13.50 4.40
C LYS A 39 -14.05 -13.63 5.40
N HIS A 40 -12.97 -14.31 5.03
CA HIS A 40 -11.78 -14.48 5.83
C HIS A 40 -10.71 -13.44 5.53
N GLY A 41 -10.94 -12.54 4.57
CA GLY A 41 -9.96 -11.53 4.16
C GLY A 41 -8.89 -12.09 3.22
N MET A 42 -9.19 -13.19 2.51
CA MET A 42 -8.30 -13.82 1.54
C MET A 42 -8.74 -13.48 0.12
N ILE A 43 -7.77 -13.17 -0.75
CA ILE A 43 -8.01 -12.87 -2.15
C ILE A 43 -8.23 -14.16 -2.94
N SER A 44 -9.32 -14.23 -3.71
CA SER A 44 -9.57 -15.29 -4.67
C SER A 44 -9.10 -14.84 -6.06
N HIS A 45 -7.89 -15.24 -6.47
CA HIS A 45 -7.36 -14.96 -7.79
C HIS A 45 -6.23 -15.92 -8.17
N ALA A 46 -6.16 -16.35 -9.44
CA ALA A 46 -5.18 -17.34 -9.92
C ALA A 46 -3.70 -16.94 -9.72
N ARG A 47 -3.42 -15.63 -9.63
CA ARG A 47 -2.07 -15.08 -9.36
C ARG A 47 -1.66 -15.10 -7.89
N VAL A 48 -2.59 -15.37 -6.96
CA VAL A 48 -2.34 -15.31 -5.51
C VAL A 48 -2.43 -16.71 -4.92
N ARG A 49 -1.32 -17.20 -4.36
CA ARG A 49 -1.28 -18.44 -3.58
C ARG A 49 -1.54 -18.13 -2.11
N HIS A 50 -2.24 -19.03 -1.41
CA HIS A 50 -2.46 -18.86 0.04
C HIS A 50 -1.37 -19.60 0.83
N ALA A 51 -0.64 -18.86 1.67
CA ALA A 51 0.33 -19.38 2.64
C ALA A 51 0.13 -18.69 4.00
N ARG A 52 -1.14 -18.66 4.43
CA ARG A 52 -1.56 -17.92 5.63
C ARG A 52 -0.87 -18.45 6.89
N SER A 53 -0.24 -17.56 7.65
CA SER A 53 0.29 -17.85 8.99
C SER A 53 -0.47 -17.06 10.06
N PRO A 54 -1.31 -17.71 10.89
CA PRO A 54 -2.00 -17.03 11.99
C PRO A 54 -1.03 -16.40 13.01
N GLN A 55 0.23 -16.85 13.07
CA GLN A 55 1.22 -16.37 14.03
C GLN A 55 1.71 -14.94 13.75
N ILE A 56 1.45 -14.39 12.57
CA ILE A 56 1.73 -12.99 12.23
C ILE A 56 0.48 -12.10 12.30
N GLU A 57 -0.71 -12.68 12.54
CA GLU A 57 -1.95 -11.95 12.75
C GLU A 57 -2.03 -11.42 14.19
N ARG A 58 -2.45 -10.17 14.37
CA ARG A 58 -2.40 -9.43 15.64
C ARG A 58 -3.76 -8.94 16.09
N GLY A 59 -4.82 -9.59 15.62
CA GLY A 59 -6.20 -9.24 15.90
C GLY A 59 -6.85 -8.51 14.73
N LYS A 60 -8.18 -8.58 14.73
CA LYS A 60 -9.04 -8.02 13.68
C LYS A 60 -8.83 -6.51 13.60
N ARG A 61 -8.76 -5.98 12.38
CA ARG A 61 -8.79 -4.55 12.12
C ARG A 61 -10.15 -3.99 12.51
N THR A 62 -10.13 -2.83 13.17
CA THR A 62 -11.34 -2.10 13.59
C THR A 62 -11.64 -0.90 12.70
N GLY A 63 -10.70 -0.51 11.82
CA GLY A 63 -10.82 0.62 10.91
C GLY A 63 -10.63 0.23 9.45
N ALA A 64 -10.82 1.22 8.57
CA ALA A 64 -10.60 1.07 7.13
C ALA A 64 -9.12 0.80 6.81
N ILE A 65 -8.90 0.16 5.66
CA ILE A 65 -7.56 0.05 5.06
C ILE A 65 -7.28 1.35 4.32
N THR A 66 -6.22 2.07 4.72
CA THR A 66 -5.97 3.43 4.23
C THR A 66 -4.69 3.54 3.41
N GLY A 67 -3.87 2.49 3.33
CA GLY A 67 -2.70 2.48 2.47
C GLY A 67 -1.97 1.13 2.39
N ILE A 68 -0.89 1.13 1.62
CA ILE A 68 0.00 -0.01 1.39
C ILE A 68 1.42 0.39 1.77
N VAL A 69 2.13 -0.50 2.47
CA VAL A 69 3.56 -0.33 2.77
C VAL A 69 4.34 -1.49 2.16
N VAL A 70 5.32 -1.16 1.33
CA VAL A 70 6.17 -2.11 0.60
C VAL A 70 7.51 -2.26 1.32
N HIS A 71 7.93 -3.51 1.47
CA HIS A 71 9.07 -3.96 2.28
C HIS A 71 9.98 -4.90 1.50
N GLN A 72 11.15 -5.20 2.06
CA GLN A 72 11.94 -6.39 1.71
C GLN A 72 12.23 -7.21 2.96
N THR A 73 12.17 -8.54 2.83
CA THR A 73 12.11 -9.48 3.98
C THR A 73 13.37 -9.56 4.85
N ASP A 74 14.50 -9.10 4.32
CA ASP A 74 15.84 -9.46 4.82
C ASP A 74 16.16 -10.97 4.78
N ALA A 75 15.51 -11.71 3.87
CA ALA A 75 15.73 -13.13 3.67
C ALA A 75 16.13 -13.45 2.23
N ASP A 76 16.97 -14.48 2.03
CA ASP A 76 17.41 -14.89 0.70
C ASP A 76 16.33 -15.68 -0.05
N THR A 77 15.40 -16.32 0.67
CA THR A 77 14.39 -17.22 0.09
C THR A 77 13.00 -17.02 0.66
N LEU A 78 11.99 -17.38 -0.14
CA LEU A 78 10.60 -17.53 0.30
C LEU A 78 10.49 -18.44 1.53
N ALA A 79 11.12 -19.62 1.48
CA ALA A 79 11.03 -20.61 2.55
C ALA A 79 11.54 -20.06 3.88
N SER A 80 12.63 -19.30 3.88
CA SER A 80 13.15 -18.64 5.08
C SER A 80 12.13 -17.66 5.67
N SER A 81 11.50 -16.84 4.82
CA SER A 81 10.47 -15.87 5.23
C SER A 81 9.23 -16.57 5.80
N LEU A 82 8.68 -17.56 5.08
CA LEU A 82 7.50 -18.31 5.52
C LEU A 82 7.74 -19.12 6.79
N ASN A 83 8.96 -19.67 6.97
CA ASN A 83 9.30 -20.39 8.20
C ASN A 83 9.41 -19.43 9.39
N SER A 84 9.99 -18.25 9.20
CA SER A 84 10.03 -17.21 10.25
C SER A 84 8.64 -16.82 10.73
N TYR A 85 7.68 -16.68 9.81
CA TYR A 85 6.29 -16.34 10.16
C TYR A 85 5.59 -17.40 10.99
N LYS A 86 6.11 -18.62 11.13
CA LYS A 86 5.53 -19.67 12.00
C LYS A 86 5.92 -19.50 13.47
N ASN A 87 6.92 -18.67 13.76
CA ASN A 87 7.34 -18.44 15.13
C ASN A 87 6.27 -17.66 15.90
N PRO A 88 5.99 -18.02 17.17
CA PRO A 88 5.04 -17.27 17.98
C PRO A 88 5.39 -15.79 18.05
N LYS A 89 4.41 -14.93 17.77
CA LYS A 89 4.57 -13.47 17.79
C LYS A 89 5.58 -12.92 16.76
N ALA A 90 5.94 -13.68 15.73
CA ALA A 90 6.78 -13.20 14.62
C ALA A 90 6.19 -11.97 13.91
N ASN A 91 7.01 -10.99 13.58
CA ASN A 91 6.58 -9.92 12.68
C ASN A 91 6.38 -10.49 11.26
N GLY A 92 5.56 -9.81 10.45
CA GLY A 92 5.31 -10.22 9.07
C GLY A 92 4.28 -9.35 8.39
N ALA A 93 4.15 -9.52 7.09
CA ALA A 93 3.27 -8.75 6.21
C ALA A 93 2.07 -9.57 5.71
N HIS A 94 1.15 -8.94 4.99
CA HIS A 94 -0.06 -9.58 4.47
C HIS A 94 0.20 -10.35 3.18
N PHE A 95 1.16 -9.86 2.39
CA PHE A 95 1.61 -10.48 1.15
C PHE A 95 3.13 -10.64 1.16
N LEU A 96 3.58 -11.65 0.43
CA LEU A 96 4.98 -11.95 0.16
C LEU A 96 5.16 -12.27 -1.33
N ILE A 97 6.13 -11.63 -1.97
CA ILE A 97 6.46 -11.86 -3.39
C ILE A 97 7.84 -12.53 -3.48
N ASP A 98 7.87 -13.76 -4.00
CA ASP A 98 9.10 -14.51 -4.20
C ASP A 98 9.93 -13.95 -5.37
N LYS A 99 11.19 -14.38 -5.51
CA LYS A 99 12.14 -13.92 -6.53
C LYS A 99 11.63 -14.12 -7.96
N ASP A 100 10.82 -15.15 -8.19
CA ASP A 100 10.18 -15.47 -9.48
C ASP A 100 8.90 -14.66 -9.75
N GLY A 101 8.49 -13.80 -8.81
CA GLY A 101 7.26 -13.02 -8.89
C GLY A 101 6.02 -13.73 -8.37
N THR A 102 6.10 -14.97 -7.89
CA THR A 102 4.95 -15.64 -7.28
C THR A 102 4.46 -14.88 -6.06
N ILE A 103 3.16 -14.57 -6.01
CA ILE A 103 2.54 -13.84 -4.91
C ILE A 103 1.91 -14.83 -3.93
N TYR A 104 2.26 -14.66 -2.66
CA TYR A 104 1.68 -15.38 -1.53
C TYR A 104 0.92 -14.42 -0.65
N GLN A 105 -0.31 -14.76 -0.28
CA GLN A 105 -1.01 -14.11 0.81
C GLN A 105 -0.72 -14.86 2.11
N THR A 106 -0.10 -14.15 3.05
CA THR A 106 0.46 -14.69 4.31
C THR A 106 -0.35 -14.30 5.53
N ALA A 107 -1.21 -13.29 5.43
CA ALA A 107 -2.21 -12.97 6.44
C ALA A 107 -3.51 -12.47 5.79
N ALA A 108 -4.63 -12.65 6.49
CA ALA A 108 -5.90 -12.05 6.10
C ALA A 108 -5.80 -10.51 6.09
N ILE A 109 -6.30 -9.84 5.06
CA ILE A 109 -6.24 -8.36 4.99
C ILE A 109 -7.13 -7.67 6.04
N TYR A 110 -8.07 -8.40 6.64
CA TYR A 110 -8.88 -7.93 7.77
C TYR A 110 -8.21 -8.11 9.13
N GLN A 111 -7.03 -8.72 9.17
CA GLN A 111 -6.20 -8.82 10.36
C GLN A 111 -5.14 -7.72 10.32
N ARG A 112 -4.75 -7.23 11.49
CA ARG A 112 -3.53 -6.45 11.63
C ARG A 112 -2.34 -7.39 11.58
N THR A 113 -1.24 -6.95 10.96
CA THR A 113 0.09 -7.53 11.20
C THR A 113 1.03 -6.45 11.75
N ASN A 114 2.15 -6.87 12.34
CA ASN A 114 3.20 -5.95 12.77
C ASN A 114 4.28 -5.91 11.68
N HIS A 115 4.30 -4.84 10.87
CA HIS A 115 5.24 -4.70 9.75
C HIS A 115 5.84 -3.29 9.60
N VAL A 116 5.19 -2.24 10.11
CA VAL A 116 5.62 -0.83 9.98
C VAL A 116 6.48 -0.36 11.17
N GLY A 117 5.98 -0.55 12.39
CA GLY A 117 6.58 0.02 13.61
C GLY A 117 6.24 1.52 13.81
N PRO A 118 6.99 2.23 14.68
CA PRO A 118 6.71 3.62 15.03
C PRO A 118 6.82 4.57 13.83
N LEU A 119 5.76 5.35 13.60
CA LEU A 119 5.65 6.24 12.45
C LEU A 119 6.68 7.38 12.49
N LYS A 120 7.13 7.78 11.30
CA LYS A 120 7.71 9.10 11.04
C LYS A 120 6.59 10.11 10.82
N ALA A 121 6.90 11.38 11.06
CA ALA A 121 5.97 12.47 10.79
C ALA A 121 5.80 12.70 9.29
N ARG A 122 4.59 12.46 8.75
CA ARG A 122 4.32 12.69 7.32
C ARG A 122 4.50 14.15 6.93
N CYS A 123 4.13 15.07 7.82
CA CYS A 123 4.22 16.50 7.58
C CYS A 123 5.65 17.00 7.31
N LEU A 124 6.68 16.30 7.81
CA LEU A 124 8.08 16.65 7.51
C LEU A 124 8.43 16.33 6.05
N ALA A 125 7.93 15.20 5.53
CA ALA A 125 8.16 14.80 4.14
C ALA A 125 7.34 15.63 3.14
N THR A 126 6.19 16.17 3.57
CA THR A 126 5.32 17.03 2.75
C THR A 126 5.53 18.52 3.01
N ALA A 127 6.56 18.90 3.78
CA ALA A 127 6.89 20.28 4.14
C ALA A 127 5.72 21.08 4.75
N ARG A 128 4.86 20.41 5.52
CA ARG A 128 3.74 21.01 6.28
C ARG A 128 4.07 21.26 7.75
N CYS A 129 5.25 20.85 8.20
CA CYS A 129 5.78 21.08 9.54
C CYS A 129 7.32 21.06 9.51
N GLU A 130 7.95 21.48 10.60
CA GLU A 130 9.40 21.63 10.72
C GLU A 130 10.00 20.61 11.69
N PRO A 131 11.27 20.17 11.53
CA PRO A 131 11.91 19.23 12.46
C PRO A 131 11.88 19.69 13.93
N ARG A 132 11.90 21.01 14.17
CA ARG A 132 11.79 21.62 15.51
C ARG A 132 10.49 21.29 16.22
N ASP A 133 9.41 21.02 15.49
CA ASP A 133 8.09 20.67 16.05
C ASP A 133 8.12 19.30 16.75
N PHE A 134 9.15 18.49 16.45
CA PHE A 134 9.42 17.21 17.08
C PHE A 134 10.72 17.22 17.90
N ALA A 135 11.23 18.40 18.25
CA ALA A 135 12.38 18.49 19.14
C ALA A 135 12.03 17.83 20.49
N LYS A 136 12.89 16.93 20.97
CA LYS A 136 12.82 16.28 22.30
C LYS A 136 11.68 15.26 22.52
N VAL A 137 10.78 15.02 21.56
CA VAL A 137 9.70 14.02 21.73
C VAL A 137 10.17 12.57 21.48
N GLY A 138 11.30 12.39 20.80
CA GLY A 138 11.85 11.08 20.47
C GLY A 138 11.00 10.29 19.46
N VAL A 139 11.36 9.01 19.27
CA VAL A 139 10.67 8.11 18.32
C VAL A 139 9.23 7.85 18.75
N GLU A 140 9.04 7.50 20.03
CA GLU A 140 7.72 7.15 20.55
C GLU A 140 6.80 8.36 20.63
N GLY A 141 7.29 9.51 21.10
CA GLY A 141 6.48 10.74 21.13
C GLY A 141 6.04 11.18 19.74
N MET A 142 6.92 11.09 18.73
CA MET A 142 6.53 11.35 17.33
C MET A 142 5.45 10.37 16.86
N HIS A 143 5.60 9.07 17.16
CA HIS A 143 4.59 8.07 16.81
C HIS A 143 3.24 8.38 17.45
N GLN A 144 3.21 8.73 18.74
CA GLN A 144 1.98 9.09 19.46
C GLN A 144 1.33 10.36 18.90
N ILE A 145 2.12 11.37 18.50
CA ILE A 145 1.61 12.56 17.83
C ILE A 145 0.97 12.19 16.49
N GLU A 146 1.65 11.39 15.67
CA GLU A 146 1.10 10.94 14.38
C GLU A 146 -0.19 10.15 14.60
N MET A 147 -0.23 9.19 15.52
CA MET A 147 -1.42 8.35 15.74
C MET A 147 -2.67 9.11 16.20
N ARG A 148 -2.54 10.37 16.65
CA ARG A 148 -3.69 11.25 16.97
C ARG A 148 -4.28 11.96 15.75
N LYS A 149 -3.58 11.97 14.62
CA LYS A 149 -4.04 12.60 13.38
C LYS A 149 -5.02 11.66 12.64
N PRO A 150 -5.98 12.20 11.88
CA PRO A 150 -6.83 11.38 11.04
C PRO A 150 -6.01 10.68 9.93
N PRO A 151 -6.49 9.55 9.39
CA PRO A 151 -5.88 8.95 8.19
C PRO A 151 -5.77 9.96 7.04
N GLY A 152 -4.70 9.87 6.24
CA GLY A 152 -4.39 10.82 5.17
C GLY A 152 -3.52 12.01 5.63
N GLU A 153 -3.63 12.46 6.88
CA GLU A 153 -2.72 13.48 7.44
C GLU A 153 -1.42 12.90 8.01
N ARG A 154 -1.41 11.59 8.23
CA ARG A 154 -0.28 10.78 8.68
C ARG A 154 -0.04 9.61 7.71
N TYR A 155 1.08 8.91 7.88
CA TYR A 155 1.28 7.65 7.17
C TYR A 155 0.43 6.52 7.75
N PRO A 156 0.03 5.52 6.94
CA PRO A 156 -0.71 4.36 7.42
C PRO A 156 0.20 3.47 8.29
N GLY A 157 -0.25 3.16 9.51
CA GLY A 157 0.46 2.28 10.45
C GLY A 157 0.00 0.83 10.37
N ASN A 158 0.51 -0.02 11.27
CA ASN A 158 0.15 -1.45 11.35
C ASN A 158 -1.37 -1.69 11.37
N MET A 159 -2.16 -0.78 11.97
CA MET A 159 -3.61 -0.94 12.13
C MET A 159 -4.40 -0.85 10.82
N GLU A 160 -3.84 -0.20 9.79
CA GLU A 160 -4.59 0.23 8.59
C GLU A 160 -3.84 -0.01 7.28
N ALA A 161 -2.53 -0.28 7.34
CA ALA A 161 -1.72 -0.56 6.16
C ALA A 161 -1.82 -2.04 5.74
N ILE A 162 -1.90 -2.31 4.44
CA ILE A 162 -1.53 -3.63 3.91
C ILE A 162 0.00 -3.63 3.71
N GLY A 163 0.70 -4.49 4.45
CA GLY A 163 2.10 -4.81 4.20
C GLY A 163 2.27 -5.76 3.02
N ILE A 164 3.18 -5.43 2.10
CA ILE A 164 3.67 -6.31 1.04
C ILE A 164 5.18 -6.47 1.20
N GLU A 165 5.65 -7.69 1.47
CA GLU A 165 7.07 -8.02 1.54
C GLU A 165 7.55 -8.62 0.21
N ILE A 166 8.78 -8.26 -0.18
CA ILE A 166 9.46 -8.78 -1.36
C ILE A 166 10.69 -9.56 -0.89
N VAL A 167 10.88 -10.80 -1.34
CA VAL A 167 12.04 -11.61 -0.95
C VAL A 167 13.33 -10.91 -1.40
N GLY A 168 14.17 -10.56 -0.42
CA GLY A 168 15.45 -9.91 -0.65
C GLY A 168 16.18 -9.64 0.66
N ARG A 169 17.49 -9.94 0.68
CA ARG A 169 18.37 -9.78 1.84
C ARG A 169 19.25 -8.55 1.67
N ALA A 170 19.38 -7.75 2.73
CA ALA A 170 20.39 -6.70 2.76
C ALA A 170 21.78 -7.33 2.88
N ARG A 171 22.74 -6.89 2.05
CA ARG A 171 24.14 -7.32 2.09
C ARG A 171 25.00 -6.16 2.56
N LEU A 172 25.99 -6.44 3.42
CA LEU A 172 26.98 -5.44 3.76
C LEU A 172 27.80 -5.07 2.51
N PRO A 173 28.20 -3.80 2.34
CA PRO A 173 29.05 -3.40 1.22
C PRO A 173 30.32 -4.22 1.16
N ALA A 174 30.82 -4.48 -0.06
CA ALA A 174 32.07 -5.19 -0.25
C ALA A 174 33.22 -4.49 0.50
N GLY A 175 33.99 -5.26 1.28
CA GLY A 175 35.08 -4.72 2.09
C GLY A 175 34.65 -3.97 3.35
N PHE A 176 33.35 -3.94 3.70
CA PHE A 176 32.90 -3.36 4.96
C PHE A 176 33.58 -4.03 6.15
N ARG A 177 34.14 -3.21 7.05
CA ARG A 177 34.71 -3.65 8.33
C ARG A 177 34.08 -2.83 9.44
N ALA A 178 33.39 -3.51 10.35
CA ALA A 178 32.86 -2.87 11.55
C ALA A 178 34.02 -2.37 12.42
N ALA A 179 33.87 -1.18 13.01
CA ALA A 179 34.88 -0.56 13.86
C ALA A 179 34.24 0.13 15.06
N GLY A 180 35.00 0.27 16.15
CA GLY A 180 34.51 0.84 17.41
C GLY A 180 33.28 0.08 17.93
N LYS A 181 32.24 0.82 18.34
CA LYS A 181 30.99 0.23 18.85
C LYS A 181 30.24 -0.63 17.83
N GLU A 182 30.48 -0.46 16.53
CA GLU A 182 29.85 -1.33 15.53
C GLU A 182 30.44 -2.74 15.53
N ALA A 183 31.68 -2.93 16.01
CA ALA A 183 32.30 -4.26 16.10
C ALA A 183 31.62 -5.18 17.12
N GLU A 184 30.83 -4.61 18.04
CA GLU A 184 30.06 -5.33 19.06
C GLU A 184 28.67 -5.74 18.55
N LEU A 185 28.23 -5.23 17.39
CA LEU A 185 26.90 -5.50 16.84
C LEU A 185 26.83 -6.87 16.19
N THR A 186 25.67 -7.50 16.31
CA THR A 186 25.37 -8.72 15.55
C THR A 186 25.35 -8.44 14.05
N LEU A 187 25.52 -9.50 13.24
CA LEU A 187 25.43 -9.36 11.78
C LEU A 187 24.08 -8.79 11.33
N ASP A 188 22.99 -9.15 12.02
CA ASP A 188 21.64 -8.67 11.70
C ASP A 188 21.49 -7.17 12.01
N GLU A 189 22.03 -6.70 13.13
CA GLU A 189 22.06 -5.27 13.44
C GLU A 189 22.93 -4.49 12.46
N LEU A 190 24.08 -5.03 12.06
CA LEU A 190 24.94 -4.43 11.05
C LEU A 190 24.22 -4.33 9.70
N ARG A 191 23.57 -5.41 9.25
CA ARG A 191 22.78 -5.41 8.00
C ARG A 191 21.61 -4.43 8.08
N GLY A 192 20.92 -4.38 9.22
CA GLY A 192 19.84 -3.41 9.45
C GLY A 192 20.29 -1.94 9.36
N ARG A 193 21.54 -1.63 9.73
CA ARG A 193 22.08 -0.26 9.72
C ARG A 193 22.85 0.10 8.45
N ARG A 194 23.63 -0.83 7.90
CA ARG A 194 24.64 -0.61 6.86
C ARG A 194 24.42 -1.46 5.61
N GLY A 195 23.54 -2.45 5.69
CA GLY A 195 23.25 -3.30 4.56
C GLY A 195 22.61 -2.52 3.42
N ILE A 196 22.87 -2.97 2.20
CA ILE A 196 22.25 -2.47 0.98
C ILE A 196 21.35 -3.60 0.47
N TYR A 197 20.08 -3.31 0.27
CA TYR A 197 19.17 -4.24 -0.39
C TYR A 197 19.42 -4.23 -1.90
N ASP A 198 19.43 -5.41 -2.48
CA ASP A 198 19.41 -5.55 -3.94
C ASP A 198 18.07 -5.05 -4.49
N GLU A 199 18.13 -4.53 -5.72
CA GLU A 199 16.95 -4.21 -6.52
C GLU A 199 16.04 -5.45 -6.65
N PRO A 200 14.70 -5.31 -6.45
CA PRO A 200 13.76 -6.36 -6.78
C PRO A 200 13.88 -6.82 -8.23
N THR A 201 13.67 -8.11 -8.50
CA THR A 201 13.71 -8.65 -9.86
C THR A 201 12.60 -8.03 -10.72
N ALA A 202 12.75 -8.12 -12.05
CA ALA A 202 11.71 -7.69 -12.98
C ALA A 202 10.37 -8.41 -12.71
N ALA A 203 10.42 -9.72 -12.41
CA ALA A 203 9.24 -10.50 -12.06
C ALA A 203 8.59 -10.03 -10.74
N GLN A 204 9.40 -9.71 -9.73
CA GLN A 204 8.92 -9.13 -8.48
C GLN A 204 8.21 -7.79 -8.71
N ASN A 205 8.81 -6.88 -9.47
CA ASN A 205 8.20 -5.57 -9.76
C ASN A 205 6.95 -5.67 -10.64
N GLN A 206 6.91 -6.63 -11.59
CA GLN A 206 5.71 -6.89 -12.39
C GLN A 206 4.55 -7.38 -11.52
N SER A 207 4.81 -8.32 -10.62
CA SER A 207 3.82 -8.84 -9.68
C SER A 207 3.40 -7.83 -8.64
N LEU A 208 4.33 -7.01 -8.14
CA LEU A 208 4.05 -5.90 -7.25
C LEU A 208 3.13 -4.88 -7.92
N SER A 209 3.41 -4.52 -9.18
CA SER A 209 2.57 -3.59 -9.96
C SER A 209 1.14 -4.11 -10.10
N TRP A 210 0.98 -5.39 -10.46
CA TRP A 210 -0.34 -6.03 -10.52
C TRP A 210 -1.03 -6.02 -9.16
N LEU A 211 -0.35 -6.48 -8.10
CA LEU A 211 -0.92 -6.60 -6.76
C LEU A 211 -1.36 -5.26 -6.19
N VAL A 212 -0.52 -4.22 -6.33
CA VAL A 212 -0.85 -2.87 -5.89
C VAL A 212 -2.05 -2.33 -6.67
N SER A 213 -2.13 -2.53 -7.99
CA SER A 213 -3.28 -2.09 -8.79
C SER A 213 -4.58 -2.71 -8.30
N VAL A 214 -4.63 -4.05 -8.18
CA VAL A 214 -5.87 -4.75 -7.82
C VAL A 214 -6.30 -4.47 -6.38
N LEU A 215 -5.36 -4.37 -5.44
CA LEU A 215 -5.67 -4.00 -4.05
C LEU A 215 -6.25 -2.59 -3.98
N ARG A 216 -5.65 -1.64 -4.69
CA ARG A 216 -6.12 -0.26 -4.70
C ARG A 216 -7.49 -0.13 -5.32
N GLU A 217 -7.75 -0.81 -6.43
CA GLU A 217 -9.04 -0.74 -7.12
C GLU A 217 -10.14 -1.44 -6.33
N SER A 218 -9.89 -2.65 -5.81
CA SER A 218 -10.87 -3.40 -5.00
C SER A 218 -11.20 -2.73 -3.66
N ILE A 219 -10.21 -2.13 -3.01
CA ILE A 219 -10.33 -1.61 -1.62
C ILE A 219 -10.44 -0.07 -1.61
N ARG A 220 -10.34 0.57 -2.78
CA ARG A 220 -10.39 2.04 -2.97
C ARG A 220 -9.29 2.79 -2.21
N ILE A 221 -8.06 2.30 -2.32
CA ILE A 221 -6.87 2.97 -1.77
C ILE A 221 -6.32 3.96 -2.81
N ASP A 222 -6.07 5.20 -2.39
CA ASP A 222 -5.52 6.25 -3.25
C ASP A 222 -4.13 5.86 -3.81
N SER A 223 -3.79 6.34 -5.00
CA SER A 223 -2.45 6.19 -5.61
C SER A 223 -1.33 6.75 -4.77
N GLU A 224 -1.60 7.80 -4.01
CA GLU A 224 -0.63 8.47 -3.17
C GLU A 224 -0.42 7.75 -1.83
N GLU A 225 -1.27 6.76 -1.49
CA GLU A 225 -1.21 5.99 -0.24
C GLU A 225 -0.48 4.64 -0.40
N VAL A 226 0.55 4.60 -1.24
CA VAL A 226 1.47 3.47 -1.40
C VAL A 226 2.89 3.92 -1.12
N PHE A 227 3.51 3.38 -0.08
CA PHE A 227 4.78 3.87 0.42
C PHE A 227 5.83 2.77 0.51
N ARG A 228 7.10 3.14 0.33
CA ARG A 228 8.23 2.32 0.76
C ARG A 228 8.40 2.43 2.27
N HIS A 229 8.79 1.36 2.91
CA HIS A 229 8.91 1.29 4.37
C HIS A 229 9.80 2.39 4.99
N PRO A 230 10.96 2.76 4.43
CA PRO A 230 11.82 3.80 5.03
C PRO A 230 11.22 5.20 4.99
N LEU A 231 10.23 5.47 4.13
CA LEU A 231 9.52 6.75 4.12
C LEU A 231 8.57 6.85 5.32
N VAL A 232 7.92 5.74 5.67
CA VAL A 232 6.90 5.66 6.72
C VAL A 232 7.51 5.50 8.12
N SER A 233 8.61 4.75 8.24
CA SER A 233 9.19 4.34 9.52
C SER A 233 10.72 4.40 9.51
N ARG A 234 11.35 4.17 10.66
CA ARG A 234 12.81 4.20 10.83
C ARG A 234 13.39 2.83 10.51
N LYS A 235 13.72 2.63 9.24
CA LYS A 235 14.19 1.36 8.68
C LYS A 235 15.44 1.58 7.83
N ASN A 236 16.02 0.49 7.33
CA ASN A 236 17.18 0.57 6.45
C ASN A 236 16.84 1.47 5.25
N PRO A 237 17.62 2.52 4.95
CA PRO A 237 17.28 3.48 3.88
C PRO A 237 17.11 2.87 2.48
N THR A 238 17.72 1.71 2.22
CA THR A 238 17.66 1.04 0.91
C THR A 238 16.54 0.00 0.82
N GLU A 239 15.83 -0.29 1.92
CA GLU A 239 14.71 -1.24 1.92
C GLU A 239 13.62 -0.79 0.94
N ALA A 240 13.28 -1.67 0.00
CA ALA A 240 12.31 -1.45 -1.07
C ALA A 240 12.64 -0.24 -1.98
N GLN A 241 13.87 0.28 -1.99
CA GLN A 241 14.27 1.42 -2.83
C GLN A 241 13.96 1.14 -4.31
N GLY A 242 14.33 -0.04 -4.79
CA GLY A 242 14.09 -0.54 -6.14
C GLY A 242 12.67 -0.99 -6.46
N ALA A 243 11.77 -1.01 -5.48
CA ALA A 243 10.40 -1.45 -5.70
C ALA A 243 9.67 -0.51 -6.67
N ASN A 244 9.13 -1.05 -7.75
CA ASN A 244 8.38 -0.32 -8.76
C ASN A 244 7.02 -0.97 -8.97
N TRP A 245 5.96 -0.26 -8.60
CA TRP A 245 4.56 -0.68 -8.77
C TRP A 245 3.81 0.13 -9.84
N LYS A 246 4.54 0.85 -10.69
CA LYS A 246 4.00 1.67 -11.79
C LYS A 246 4.30 1.05 -13.15
N MET A 247 4.74 -0.20 -13.20
CA MET A 247 4.97 -0.89 -14.47
C MET A 247 3.63 -1.15 -15.17
N GLN A 248 3.66 -1.21 -16.49
CA GLN A 248 2.50 -1.63 -17.25
C GLN A 248 2.15 -3.06 -16.84
N VAL A 249 0.90 -3.28 -16.43
CA VAL A 249 0.40 -4.59 -16.05
C VAL A 249 -0.22 -5.21 -17.30
N PRO A 250 0.29 -6.35 -17.80
CA PRO A 250 -0.33 -7.04 -18.91
C PRO A 250 -1.79 -7.36 -18.58
N THR A 251 -2.70 -6.91 -19.43
CA THR A 251 -4.11 -7.31 -19.36
C THR A 251 -4.17 -8.81 -19.67
N PRO A 252 -4.96 -9.61 -18.93
CA PRO A 252 -5.13 -11.03 -19.18
C PRO A 252 -5.48 -11.36 -20.64
#